data_AF-A0A354ZJ03-F1
#
_entry.id   AF-A0A354ZJ03-F1
#
_cell.length_a   1.000
_cell.length_b   1.000
_cell.length_c   1.000
_cell.angle_alpha   90.00
_cell.angle_beta   90.00
_cell.angle_gamma   90.00
#
_symmetry.space_group_name_H-M   'P 1'
#
loop_
_entity.id
_entity.type
_entity.pdbx_description
1 polymer ?
#
loop_
_entity_poly.entity_id
_entity_poly.type
_entity_poly.pdbx_seq_one_letter_code
_entity_poly.pdbx_strand_id
1 'polypeptide(L)'
;MSMHDRLRATLNERKDEYLNYLLELLSRDTQVVGHGIRGGHEKNGQDYLEGLLRSMGANVEREPLEESTIQKGIAEYQEGNPDHNYDDRYNLVANFKGAAGGRSLMFNGHVDIMPPGDLSLWHSDPLKPEIRDGMLYARGVADMKAGLMASILGVKLLQDAGVDLPGDVTCLSVVDEEGGG
;
A
#
# COMPACT_ATOMS: atom_id res chain seq x y z
N MET A 1 18.09 25.06 -11.15
CA MET A 1 16.84 24.68 -10.45
C MET A 1 17.21 23.77 -9.29
N SER A 2 16.77 24.05 -8.06
CA SER A 2 17.09 23.19 -6.92
C SER A 2 16.43 21.80 -7.08
N MET A 3 16.88 20.80 -6.31
CA MET A 3 16.21 19.49 -6.29
C MET A 3 14.73 19.63 -5.91
N HIS A 4 14.43 20.45 -4.91
CA HIS A 4 13.07 20.71 -4.47
C HIS A 4 12.20 21.35 -5.56
N ASP A 5 12.76 22.29 -6.35
CA ASP A 5 12.04 22.90 -7.46
C ASP A 5 11.77 21.88 -8.59
N ARG A 6 12.73 20.98 -8.87
CA ARG A 6 12.54 19.88 -9.82
C ARG A 6 11.40 18.96 -9.38
N LEU A 7 11.42 18.51 -8.12
CA LEU A 7 10.37 17.65 -7.58
C LEU A 7 9.00 18.33 -7.63
N ARG A 8 8.93 19.62 -7.29
CA ARG A 8 7.67 20.37 -7.37
C ARG A 8 7.17 20.52 -8.81
N ALA A 9 8.06 20.79 -9.76
CA ALA A 9 7.71 20.87 -11.18
C ALA A 9 7.18 19.54 -11.70
N THR A 10 7.89 18.44 -11.44
CA THR A 10 7.47 17.08 -11.84
C THR A 10 6.15 16.68 -11.19
N LEU A 11 5.96 16.97 -9.90
CA LEU A 11 4.70 16.70 -9.20
C LEU A 11 3.52 17.45 -9.84
N ASN A 12 3.70 18.72 -10.18
CA ASN A 12 2.64 19.51 -10.81
C ASN A 12 2.31 19.02 -12.23
N GLU A 13 3.33 18.60 -12.98
CA GLU A 13 3.18 18.08 -14.35
C GLU A 13 2.49 16.71 -14.37
N ARG A 14 2.78 15.84 -13.40
CA ARG A 14 2.33 14.44 -13.37
C ARG A 14 1.28 14.14 -12.30
N LYS A 15 0.70 15.17 -11.68
CA LYS A 15 -0.25 15.04 -10.57
C LYS A 15 -1.39 14.08 -10.87
N ASP A 16 -1.98 14.19 -12.06
CA ASP A 16 -3.13 13.38 -12.46
C ASP A 16 -2.76 11.91 -12.63
N GLU A 17 -1.55 11.61 -13.11
CA GLU A 17 -1.00 10.25 -13.19
C GLU A 17 -0.87 9.64 -11.78
N TYR A 18 -0.29 10.38 -10.85
CA TYR A 18 -0.13 9.94 -9.46
C TYR A 18 -1.47 9.73 -8.75
N LEU A 19 -2.41 10.64 -8.97
CA LEU A 19 -3.76 10.49 -8.46
C LEU A 19 -4.44 9.25 -9.05
N ASN A 20 -4.31 9.00 -10.35
CA ASN A 20 -4.88 7.82 -11.00
C ASN A 20 -4.35 6.52 -10.39
N TYR A 21 -3.07 6.43 -10.04
CA TYR A 21 -2.56 5.23 -9.37
C TYR A 21 -3.24 4.97 -8.01
N LEU A 22 -3.54 6.03 -7.26
CA LEU A 22 -4.29 5.91 -6.00
C LEU A 22 -5.76 5.54 -6.26
N LEU A 23 -6.41 6.19 -7.23
CA LEU A 23 -7.81 5.87 -7.59
C LEU A 23 -7.98 4.42 -8.03
N GLU A 24 -7.02 3.90 -8.80
CA GLU A 24 -6.97 2.48 -9.15
C GLU A 24 -6.92 1.59 -7.90
N LEU A 25 -6.01 1.84 -6.95
CA LEU A 25 -5.95 1.05 -5.72
C LEU A 25 -7.24 1.14 -4.89
N LEU A 26 -7.85 2.32 -4.81
CA LEU A 26 -9.08 2.56 -4.08
C LEU A 26 -10.29 1.86 -4.70
N SER A 27 -10.26 1.67 -6.02
CA SER A 27 -11.33 0.99 -6.75
C SER A 27 -11.30 -0.54 -6.58
N ARG A 28 -10.29 -1.06 -5.89
CA ARG A 28 -10.11 -2.49 -5.64
C ARG A 28 -10.65 -2.86 -4.27
N ASP A 29 -11.50 -3.87 -4.26
CA ASP A 29 -11.96 -4.50 -3.04
C ASP A 29 -10.80 -5.23 -2.37
N THR A 30 -10.35 -4.73 -1.23
CA THR A 30 -9.29 -5.31 -0.40
C THR A 30 -9.78 -5.60 1.00
N GLN A 31 -11.08 -5.84 1.16
CA GLN A 31 -11.66 -6.03 2.48
C GLN A 31 -11.00 -7.18 3.24
N VAL A 32 -10.65 -6.93 4.50
CA VAL A 32 -10.39 -7.99 5.47
C VAL A 32 -11.73 -8.36 6.13
N VAL A 33 -12.14 -9.61 6.02
CA VAL A 33 -13.49 -10.04 6.37
C VAL A 33 -13.49 -10.69 7.74
N GLY A 34 -14.31 -10.13 8.64
CA GLY A 34 -14.41 -10.63 10.01
C GLY A 34 -13.09 -10.54 10.77
N HIS A 35 -12.31 -9.47 10.54
CA HIS A 35 -10.98 -9.27 11.12
C HIS A 35 -10.02 -10.43 10.79
N GLY A 36 -10.01 -10.90 9.54
CA GLY A 36 -9.07 -11.91 9.05
C GLY A 36 -9.52 -13.35 9.28
N ILE A 37 -10.39 -13.59 10.27
CA ILE A 37 -10.95 -14.93 10.59
C ILE A 37 -11.66 -15.56 9.38
N ARG A 38 -12.32 -14.74 8.54
CA ARG A 38 -13.02 -15.22 7.35
C ARG A 38 -12.23 -15.00 6.06
N GLY A 39 -10.98 -14.55 6.17
CA GLY A 39 -10.09 -14.23 5.06
C GLY A 39 -10.33 -12.82 4.54
N GLY A 40 -9.99 -12.58 3.29
CA GLY A 40 -10.18 -11.27 2.69
C GLY A 40 -9.94 -11.25 1.19
N HIS A 41 -10.03 -10.06 0.63
CA HIS A 41 -9.89 -9.78 -0.79
C HIS A 41 -8.60 -9.00 -1.10
N GLU A 42 -7.64 -8.97 -0.17
CA GLU A 42 -6.43 -8.16 -0.22
C GLU A 42 -5.59 -8.43 -1.46
N LYS A 43 -5.63 -9.67 -1.97
CA LYS A 43 -4.99 -10.08 -3.23
C LYS A 43 -5.27 -9.12 -4.38
N ASN A 44 -6.49 -8.57 -4.47
CA ASN A 44 -6.85 -7.64 -5.54
C ASN A 44 -5.99 -6.36 -5.52
N GLY A 45 -5.69 -5.86 -4.31
CA GLY A 45 -4.81 -4.73 -4.09
C GLY A 45 -3.35 -5.11 -4.28
N GLN A 46 -2.93 -6.24 -3.73
CA GLN A 46 -1.55 -6.72 -3.82
C GLN A 46 -1.14 -7.01 -5.26
N ASP A 47 -1.96 -7.67 -6.08
CA ASP A 47 -1.62 -7.93 -7.48
C ASP A 47 -1.40 -6.62 -8.27
N TYR A 48 -2.20 -5.59 -7.98
CA TYR A 48 -2.03 -4.27 -8.59
C TYR A 48 -0.76 -3.56 -8.11
N LEU A 49 -0.52 -3.55 -6.80
CA LEU A 49 0.67 -2.95 -6.21
C LEU A 49 1.94 -3.64 -6.68
N GLU A 50 1.95 -4.96 -6.79
CA GLU A 50 3.08 -5.69 -7.35
C GLU A 50 3.36 -5.28 -8.80
N GLY A 51 2.32 -5.22 -9.64
CA GLY A 51 2.46 -4.75 -11.02
C GLY A 51 3.06 -3.35 -11.09
N LEU A 52 2.55 -2.43 -10.27
CA LEU A 52 3.06 -1.06 -10.16
C LEU A 52 4.52 -1.03 -9.69
N LEU A 53 4.83 -1.67 -8.57
CA LEU A 53 6.18 -1.67 -7.96
C LEU A 53 7.21 -2.31 -8.90
N ARG A 54 6.87 -3.42 -9.58
CA ARG A 54 7.73 -4.02 -10.61
C ARG A 54 7.92 -3.09 -11.80
N SER A 55 6.87 -2.38 -12.24
CA SER A 55 6.98 -1.41 -13.33
C SER A 55 7.90 -0.22 -13.00
N MET A 56 8.05 0.10 -11.71
CA MET A 56 8.97 1.10 -11.18
C MET A 56 10.40 0.57 -10.99
N GLY A 57 10.64 -0.71 -11.28
CA GLY A 57 11.95 -1.36 -11.17
C GLY A 57 12.30 -1.93 -9.79
N ALA A 58 11.33 -2.10 -8.90
CA ALA A 58 11.58 -2.78 -7.63
C ALA A 58 11.85 -4.27 -7.81
N ASN A 59 12.75 -4.83 -6.99
CA ASN A 59 12.74 -6.26 -6.70
C ASN A 59 11.60 -6.54 -5.71
N VAL A 60 10.53 -7.20 -6.19
CA VAL A 60 9.34 -7.48 -5.37
C VAL A 60 9.31 -8.95 -5.00
N GLU A 61 9.20 -9.22 -3.70
CA GLU A 61 9.01 -10.53 -3.12
C GLU A 61 7.61 -10.62 -2.51
N ARG A 62 6.95 -11.77 -2.68
CA ARG A 62 5.69 -12.09 -2.01
C ARG A 62 6.03 -12.89 -0.77
N GLU A 63 5.55 -12.47 0.39
CA GLU A 63 5.65 -13.21 1.64
C GLU A 63 4.25 -13.72 2.01
N PRO A 64 3.94 -15.02 1.79
CA PRO A 64 2.65 -15.59 2.17
C PRO A 64 2.38 -15.44 3.66
N LEU A 65 1.13 -15.11 4.00
CA LEU A 65 0.69 -15.18 5.39
C LEU A 65 0.42 -16.66 5.71
N GLU A 66 0.98 -17.15 6.82
CA GLU A 66 0.81 -18.54 7.25
C GLU A 66 0.67 -18.58 8.77
N GLU A 67 -0.16 -19.50 9.28
CA GLU A 67 -0.31 -19.76 10.71
C GLU A 67 1.05 -19.99 11.39
N SER A 68 1.97 -20.67 10.71
CA SER A 68 3.34 -20.93 11.18
C SER A 68 4.10 -19.64 11.52
N THR A 69 3.93 -18.60 10.70
CA THR A 69 4.56 -17.28 10.86
C THR A 69 3.95 -16.56 12.06
N ILE A 70 2.62 -16.62 12.23
CA ILE A 70 1.93 -16.03 13.38
C ILE A 70 2.35 -16.70 14.68
N GLN A 71 2.38 -18.04 14.72
CA GLN A 71 2.80 -18.79 15.90
C GLN A 71 4.25 -18.47 16.27
N LYS A 72 5.13 -18.24 15.28
CA LYS A 72 6.49 -17.76 15.53
C LYS A 72 6.48 -16.36 16.13
N GLY A 73 5.68 -15.44 15.60
CA GLY A 73 5.51 -14.09 16.15
C GLY A 73 5.09 -14.11 17.62
N ILE A 74 4.11 -14.95 17.96
CA ILE A 74 3.64 -15.12 19.34
C ILE A 74 4.77 -15.65 20.23
N ALA A 75 5.52 -16.65 19.76
CA ALA A 75 6.61 -17.25 20.52
C ALA A 75 7.80 -16.30 20.76
N GLU A 76 8.15 -15.49 19.75
CA GLU A 76 9.34 -14.62 19.79
C GLU A 76 9.05 -13.22 20.35
N TYR A 77 7.87 -12.66 20.03
CA TYR A 77 7.53 -11.26 20.29
C TYR A 77 6.30 -11.08 21.18
N GLN A 78 5.58 -12.16 21.52
CA GLN A 78 4.32 -12.10 22.29
C GLN A 78 3.21 -11.31 21.57
N GLU A 79 3.29 -11.26 20.24
CA GLU A 79 2.34 -10.57 19.35
C GLU A 79 1.94 -11.50 18.20
N GLY A 80 0.70 -11.39 17.75
CA GLY A 80 0.13 -12.15 16.64
C GLY A 80 -1.31 -12.57 16.90
N ASN A 81 -2.11 -12.61 15.85
CA ASN A 81 -3.52 -13.02 15.90
C ASN A 81 -3.74 -14.32 15.10
N PRO A 82 -3.86 -15.49 15.76
CA PRO A 82 -3.95 -16.78 15.07
C PRO A 82 -5.37 -17.08 14.57
N ASP A 83 -5.54 -18.25 13.92
CA ASP A 83 -6.83 -18.78 13.48
C ASP A 83 -7.52 -17.94 12.38
N HIS A 84 -6.73 -17.22 11.59
CA HIS A 84 -7.20 -16.51 10.40
C HIS A 84 -7.32 -17.44 9.20
N ASN A 85 -8.10 -17.03 8.20
CA ASN A 85 -8.01 -17.66 6.89
C ASN A 85 -6.89 -16.97 6.10
N TYR A 86 -5.90 -17.77 5.72
CA TYR A 86 -4.68 -17.32 5.05
C TYR A 86 -4.71 -17.46 3.52
N ASP A 87 -5.77 -18.06 2.97
CA ASP A 87 -5.89 -18.33 1.54
C ASP A 87 -5.77 -17.03 0.74
N ASP A 88 -4.86 -17.03 -0.24
CA ASP A 88 -4.61 -15.91 -1.16
C ASP A 88 -4.13 -14.60 -0.49
N ARG A 89 -3.64 -14.66 0.76
CA ARG A 89 -3.13 -13.50 1.51
C ARG A 89 -1.61 -13.53 1.61
N TYR A 90 -0.99 -12.41 1.25
CA TYR A 90 0.47 -12.26 1.29
C TYR A 90 0.85 -10.79 1.41
N ASN A 91 2.00 -10.55 2.01
CA ASN A 91 2.66 -9.24 2.04
C ASN A 91 3.52 -9.06 0.77
N LEU A 92 3.76 -7.81 0.40
CA LEU A 92 4.76 -7.46 -0.60
C LEU A 92 5.94 -6.76 0.05
N VAL A 93 7.14 -7.26 -0.24
CA VAL A 93 8.41 -6.62 0.09
C VAL A 93 9.02 -6.10 -1.20
N ALA A 94 8.90 -4.80 -1.46
CA ALA A 94 9.43 -4.17 -2.67
C ALA A 94 10.68 -3.35 -2.38
N ASN A 95 11.82 -3.80 -2.92
CA ASN A 95 13.12 -3.19 -2.70
C ASN A 95 13.57 -2.38 -3.92
N PHE A 96 13.82 -1.09 -3.71
CA PHE A 96 14.46 -0.20 -4.67
C PHE A 96 15.92 0.01 -4.29
N LYS A 97 16.83 -0.27 -5.23
CA LYS A 97 18.26 -0.07 -5.03
C LYS A 97 18.60 1.41 -5.15
N GLY A 98 19.26 1.96 -4.13
CA GLY A 98 19.82 3.30 -4.17
C GLY A 98 21.35 3.32 -4.24
N ALA A 99 21.91 4.51 -4.08
CA ALA A 99 23.35 4.71 -4.06
C ALA A 99 24.01 3.97 -2.88
N ALA A 100 25.19 3.39 -3.14
CA ALA A 100 25.97 2.70 -2.12
C ALA A 100 26.44 3.67 -1.02
N GLY A 101 26.37 3.23 0.25
CA GLY A 101 26.79 4.03 1.41
C GLY A 101 25.74 4.99 1.96
N GLY A 102 24.56 5.09 1.32
CA GLY A 102 23.40 5.77 1.89
C GLY A 102 22.73 5.02 3.02
N ARG A 103 21.94 5.73 3.84
CA ARG A 103 21.04 5.10 4.81
C ARG A 103 19.82 4.52 4.10
N SER A 104 19.44 3.30 4.45
CA SER A 104 18.19 2.72 3.96
C SER A 104 16.99 3.32 4.69
N LEU A 105 15.83 3.28 4.03
CA LEU A 105 14.53 3.67 4.60
C LEU A 105 13.48 2.62 4.24
N MET A 106 12.69 2.21 5.22
CA MET A 106 11.57 1.30 5.03
C MET A 106 10.26 2.05 5.31
N PHE A 107 9.33 2.00 4.37
CA PHE A 107 7.95 2.38 4.58
C PHE A 107 7.10 1.11 4.77
N ASN A 108 6.23 1.12 5.77
CA ASN A 108 5.26 0.05 5.99
C ASN A 108 3.86 0.67 5.98
N GLY A 109 2.96 0.07 5.20
CA GLY A 109 1.55 0.41 5.21
C GLY A 109 0.70 -0.79 4.79
N HIS A 110 -0.54 -0.82 5.29
CA HIS A 110 -1.47 -1.88 4.99
C HIS A 110 -2.35 -1.57 3.77
N VAL A 111 -2.79 -2.60 3.07
CA VAL A 111 -3.64 -2.50 1.88
C VAL A 111 -5.08 -2.89 2.17
N ASP A 112 -5.31 -3.65 3.24
CA ASP A 112 -6.64 -4.07 3.65
C ASP A 112 -7.51 -2.90 4.08
N ILE A 113 -8.80 -3.15 4.06
CA ILE A 113 -9.81 -2.19 4.52
C ILE A 113 -10.83 -2.94 5.36
N MET A 114 -11.36 -2.30 6.39
CA MET A 114 -12.58 -2.81 7.00
C MET A 114 -13.77 -2.73 6.03
N PRO A 115 -14.74 -3.67 6.13
CA PRO A 115 -15.96 -3.62 5.34
C PRO A 115 -16.68 -2.27 5.47
N PRO A 116 -17.31 -1.76 4.40
CA PRO A 116 -17.85 -0.40 4.39
C PRO A 116 -19.06 -0.19 5.31
N GLY A 117 -19.64 -1.26 5.86
CA GLY A 117 -20.85 -1.21 6.67
C GLY A 117 -22.11 -1.07 5.80
N ASP A 118 -23.11 -0.37 6.32
CA ASP A 118 -24.38 -0.16 5.62
C ASP A 118 -24.21 0.80 4.43
N LEU A 119 -24.33 0.26 3.21
CA LEU A 119 -24.19 1.01 1.97
C LEU A 119 -25.24 2.12 1.79
N SER A 120 -26.40 2.03 2.47
CA SER A 120 -27.42 3.08 2.40
C SER A 120 -27.01 4.38 3.12
N LEU A 121 -26.02 4.30 4.00
CA LEU A 121 -25.44 5.47 4.68
C LEU A 121 -24.33 6.14 3.87
N TRP A 122 -23.90 5.52 2.76
CA TRP A 122 -22.90 6.10 1.88
C TRP A 122 -23.54 6.99 0.82
N HIS A 123 -22.93 8.16 0.59
CA HIS A 123 -23.35 9.06 -0.49
C HIS A 123 -22.94 8.56 -1.88
N SER A 124 -21.89 7.75 -1.97
CA SER A 124 -21.35 7.15 -3.18
C SER A 124 -20.86 5.75 -2.87
N ASP A 125 -20.73 4.91 -3.90
CA ASP A 125 -20.18 3.55 -3.75
C ASP A 125 -18.78 3.62 -3.09
N PRO A 126 -18.54 2.92 -1.96
CA PRO A 126 -17.29 3.01 -1.21
C PRO A 126 -16.07 2.54 -2.00
N LEU A 127 -16.26 1.74 -3.06
CA LEU A 127 -15.21 1.27 -3.96
C LEU A 127 -15.21 2.00 -5.31
N LYS A 128 -15.96 3.10 -5.43
CA LYS A 128 -15.83 4.04 -6.56
C LYS A 128 -15.33 5.37 -6.01
N PRO A 129 -14.02 5.63 -6.08
CA PRO A 129 -13.46 6.84 -5.50
C PRO A 129 -14.00 8.08 -6.22
N GLU A 130 -14.54 9.01 -5.44
CA GLU A 130 -15.11 10.25 -5.93
C GLU A 130 -14.43 11.46 -5.28
N ILE A 131 -14.16 12.49 -6.06
CA ILE A 131 -13.68 13.78 -5.55
C ILE A 131 -14.87 14.73 -5.47
N ARG A 132 -15.17 15.23 -4.27
CA ARG A 132 -16.21 16.23 -4.02
C ARG A 132 -15.62 17.36 -3.21
N ASP A 133 -15.78 18.59 -3.69
CA ASP A 133 -15.28 19.81 -3.03
C ASP A 133 -13.80 19.75 -2.60
N GLY A 134 -12.96 19.15 -3.45
CA GLY A 134 -11.52 18.99 -3.22
C GLY A 134 -11.14 17.85 -2.26
N MET A 135 -12.10 17.08 -1.76
CA MET A 135 -11.90 15.94 -0.88
C MET A 135 -12.15 14.62 -1.63
N LEU A 136 -11.28 13.63 -1.40
CA LEU A 136 -11.40 12.30 -2.00
C LEU A 136 -12.17 11.36 -1.05
N TYR A 137 -13.21 10.72 -1.57
CA TYR A 137 -14.09 9.83 -0.82
C TYR A 137 -14.06 8.42 -1.42
N ALA A 138 -13.58 7.47 -0.63
CA ALA A 138 -13.69 6.03 -0.83
C ALA A 138 -13.32 5.33 0.49
N ARG A 139 -13.75 4.07 0.67
CA ARG A 139 -13.25 3.25 1.76
C ARG A 139 -11.75 3.01 1.55
N GLY A 140 -10.99 3.18 2.63
CA GLY A 140 -9.54 2.98 2.61
C GLY A 140 -8.71 4.20 2.22
N VAL A 141 -9.33 5.33 1.82
CA VAL A 141 -8.60 6.56 1.47
C VAL A 141 -7.68 6.99 2.60
N ALA A 142 -8.26 7.32 3.76
CA ALA A 142 -7.50 7.82 4.88
C ALA A 142 -6.76 6.72 5.63
N ASP A 143 -7.34 5.51 5.66
CA ASP A 143 -6.88 4.37 6.44
C ASP A 143 -6.73 3.11 5.57
N MET A 144 -5.56 2.84 5.01
CA MET A 144 -4.44 3.79 4.88
C MET A 144 -3.87 3.86 3.47
N LYS A 145 -4.67 3.52 2.45
CA LYS A 145 -4.23 3.42 1.05
C LYS A 145 -3.60 4.70 0.52
N ALA A 146 -4.07 5.89 0.92
CA ALA A 146 -3.42 7.14 0.51
C ALA A 146 -2.02 7.31 1.12
N GLY A 147 -1.82 6.89 2.37
CA GLY A 147 -0.52 6.91 3.04
C GLY A 147 0.46 5.92 2.39
N LEU A 148 0.02 4.68 2.17
CA LEU A 148 0.79 3.65 1.46
C LEU A 148 1.21 4.14 0.06
N MET A 149 0.25 4.66 -0.71
CA MET A 149 0.53 5.19 -2.04
C MET A 149 1.42 6.43 -2.01
N ALA A 150 1.31 7.30 -1.01
CA ALA A 150 2.20 8.46 -0.89
C ALA A 150 3.66 8.04 -0.71
N SER A 151 3.93 7.00 0.07
CA SER A 151 5.27 6.42 0.22
C SER A 151 5.81 5.86 -1.10
N ILE A 152 5.00 5.05 -1.81
CA ILE A 152 5.39 4.46 -3.10
C ILE A 152 5.60 5.55 -4.17
N LEU A 153 4.66 6.47 -4.29
CA LEU A 153 4.71 7.54 -5.29
C LEU A 153 5.79 8.58 -4.95
N GLY A 154 6.23 8.69 -3.70
CA GLY A 154 7.41 9.46 -3.33
C GLY A 154 8.68 8.93 -3.98
N VAL A 155 8.85 7.60 -4.03
CA VAL A 155 9.94 6.95 -4.78
C VAL A 155 9.78 7.23 -6.28
N LYS A 156 8.57 7.04 -6.81
CA LYS A 156 8.28 7.30 -8.23
C LYS A 156 8.56 8.75 -8.63
N LEU A 157 8.23 9.72 -7.77
CA LEU A 157 8.47 11.14 -8.01
C LEU A 157 9.97 11.45 -8.13
N LEU A 158 10.81 10.84 -7.28
CA LEU A 158 12.26 10.99 -7.38
C LEU A 158 12.76 10.44 -8.73
N GLN A 159 12.33 9.24 -9.11
CA GLN A 159 12.69 8.62 -10.40
C GLN A 159 12.24 9.47 -11.59
N ASP A 160 10.98 9.90 -11.60
CA ASP A 160 10.39 10.72 -12.66
C ASP A 160 11.06 12.10 -12.77
N ALA A 161 11.55 12.64 -11.65
CA ALA A 161 12.32 13.87 -11.64
C ALA A 161 13.79 13.68 -12.05
N GLY A 162 14.24 12.45 -12.30
CA GLY A 162 15.64 12.11 -12.59
C GLY A 162 16.57 12.33 -11.40
N VAL A 163 16.09 11.98 -10.20
CA VAL A 163 16.84 12.05 -8.94
C VAL A 163 17.10 10.64 -8.44
N ASP A 164 18.37 10.28 -8.32
CA ASP A 164 18.77 8.98 -7.79
C ASP A 164 18.41 8.84 -6.30
N LEU A 165 18.02 7.63 -5.89
CA LEU A 165 17.78 7.34 -4.48
C LEU A 165 19.11 7.38 -3.72
N PRO A 166 19.21 8.18 -2.64
CA PRO A 166 20.47 8.33 -1.91
C PRO A 166 20.86 7.08 -1.13
N GLY A 167 19.93 6.15 -0.90
CA GLY A 167 20.10 4.85 -0.28
C GLY A 167 18.95 3.93 -0.64
N ASP A 168 19.03 2.66 -0.24
CA ASP A 168 17.99 1.68 -0.55
C ASP A 168 16.65 2.06 0.09
N VAL A 169 15.56 1.88 -0.65
CA VAL A 169 14.20 2.11 -0.14
C VAL A 169 13.40 0.82 -0.23
N THR A 170 12.82 0.38 0.88
CA THR A 170 11.90 -0.75 0.91
C THR A 170 10.48 -0.24 1.14
N CYS A 171 9.55 -0.61 0.27
CA CYS A 171 8.13 -0.38 0.46
C CYS A 171 7.46 -1.72 0.82
N LEU A 172 6.90 -1.80 2.03
CA LEU A 172 6.08 -2.90 2.45
C LEU A 172 4.61 -2.55 2.23
N SER A 173 3.90 -3.43 1.52
CA SER A 173 2.44 -3.44 1.47
C SER A 173 1.97 -4.68 2.22
N VAL A 174 1.46 -4.49 3.42
CA VAL A 174 1.05 -5.59 4.30
C VAL A 174 -0.45 -5.81 4.26
N VAL A 175 -0.87 -7.00 4.66
CA VAL A 175 -2.28 -7.37 4.87
C VAL A 175 -2.53 -7.60 6.35
N ASP A 176 -3.80 -7.67 6.74
CA ASP A 176 -4.26 -8.11 8.06
C ASP A 176 -4.02 -7.14 9.22
N GLU A 177 -3.66 -5.88 8.95
CA GLU A 177 -3.48 -4.88 10.01
C GLU A 177 -4.79 -4.62 10.75
N GLU A 178 -5.89 -4.48 10.02
CA GLU A 178 -7.24 -4.33 10.58
C GLU A 178 -7.78 -5.66 11.16
N GLY A 179 -7.07 -6.76 10.89
CA GLY A 179 -7.28 -8.07 11.51
C GLY A 179 -6.46 -8.30 12.78
N GLY A 180 -5.50 -7.44 13.11
CA GLY A 180 -4.68 -7.54 14.32
C GLY A 180 -3.16 -7.47 14.11
N GLY A 181 -2.70 -7.48 12.86
CA GLY A 181 -1.28 -7.38 12.50
C GLY A 181 -0.56 -8.71 12.40
#